data_AF-A0A7M4AHF3-F1
#
_entry.id   AF-A0A7M4AHF3-F1
#
_cell.length_a   1.000
_cell.length_b   1.000
_cell.length_c   1.000
_cell.angle_alpha   90.00
_cell.angle_beta   90.00
_cell.angle_gamma   90.00
#
_symmetry.space_group_name_H-M   'P 1'
#
loop_
_entity.id
_entity.type
_entity.pdbx_description
1 polymer ?
#
loop_
_entity_poly.entity_id
_entity_poly.type
_entity_poly.pdbx_seq_one_letter_code
_entity_poly.pdbx_strand_id
1 'polypeptide(L)' 'MGDDVSELMMAAIAAVLAMTESDGNDPGQTARQPGSAWSQDHRRQMTGRRSLMNARAGRSPWR' A
#
# COMPACT_ATOMS: atom_id res chain seq x y z
N MET A 1 10.11 -39.23 -9.04
CA MET A 1 11.15 -38.60 -9.90
C MET A 1 10.63 -37.43 -10.73
N GLY A 2 9.48 -37.52 -11.43
CA GLY A 2 8.94 -36.38 -12.19
C GLY A 2 8.23 -35.32 -11.33
N ASP A 3 7.57 -35.75 -10.24
CA ASP A 3 6.83 -34.86 -9.35
C ASP A 3 7.77 -34.05 -8.45
N ASP A 4 8.88 -34.63 -7.99
CA ASP A 4 9.87 -33.95 -7.15
C ASP A 4 10.52 -32.75 -7.88
N VAL A 5 10.78 -32.90 -9.18
CA VAL A 5 11.29 -31.82 -10.04
C VAL A 5 10.24 -30.72 -10.20
N SER A 6 8.96 -31.10 -10.30
CA SER A 6 7.85 -30.15 -10.40
C SER A 6 7.64 -29.40 -9.09
N GLU A 7 7.78 -30.07 -7.94
CA GLU A 7 7.70 -29.47 -6.61
C GLU A 7 8.86 -28.51 -6.36
N LEU A 8 10.10 -28.92 -6.67
CA LEU A 8 11.28 -28.06 -6.56
C LEU A 8 11.18 -26.84 -7.48
N MET A 9 10.64 -27.00 -8.69
CA MET A 9 10.42 -25.90 -9.62
C MET A 9 9.36 -24.92 -9.09
N MET A 10 8.24 -25.43 -8.56
CA MET A 10 7.20 -24.60 -7.94
C MET A 10 7.71 -23.88 -6.70
N ALA A 11 8.50 -24.54 -5.86
CA ALA A 11 9.15 -23.93 -4.69
C ALA A 11 10.14 -22.83 -5.11
N ALA A 12 10.93 -23.05 -6.16
CA ALA A 12 11.84 -22.06 -6.70
C ALA A 12 11.09 -20.84 -7.26
N ILE A 13 10.01 -21.05 -8.02
CA ILE A 13 9.15 -19.96 -8.53
C ILE A 13 8.54 -19.17 -7.37
N ALA A 14 7.98 -19.86 -6.37
CA ALA A 14 7.39 -19.22 -5.19
C ALA A 14 8.42 -18.41 -4.39
N ALA A 15 9.65 -18.92 -4.23
CA ALA A 15 10.73 -18.22 -3.55
C ALA A 15 11.15 -16.92 -4.26
N VAL A 16 11.23 -16.95 -5.61
CA VAL A 16 11.53 -15.75 -6.40
C VAL A 16 10.42 -14.72 -6.28
N LEU A 17 9.16 -15.13 -6.42
CA LEU A 17 8.02 -14.23 -6.24
C LEU A 17 8.01 -13.61 -4.84
N ALA A 18 8.19 -14.43 -3.80
CA ALA A 18 8.26 -13.97 -2.42
C ALA A 18 9.37 -12.94 -2.22
N MET A 19 10.58 -13.18 -2.73
CA MET A 19 11.69 -12.21 -2.68
C MET A 19 11.31 -10.89 -3.37
N THR A 20 10.73 -10.95 -4.56
CA THR A 20 10.37 -9.74 -5.32
C THR A 20 9.23 -8.94 -4.68
N GLU A 21 8.30 -9.59 -3.98
CA GLU A 21 7.22 -8.92 -3.26
C GLU A 21 7.64 -8.42 -1.88
N SER A 22 8.63 -9.07 -1.24
CA SER A 22 9.06 -8.74 0.13
C SER A 22 10.00 -7.53 0.23
N ASP A 23 10.61 -7.08 -0.87
CA ASP A 23 11.67 -6.05 -0.87
C ASP A 23 11.17 -4.58 -0.82
N GLY A 24 9.88 -4.35 -0.53
CA GLY A 24 9.40 -3.03 -0.11
C GLY A 24 8.20 -2.50 -0.86
N ASN A 25 7.98 -1.18 -0.76
CA ASN A 25 6.81 -0.51 -1.30
C ASN A 25 6.69 -0.77 -2.81
N ASP A 26 5.70 -1.59 -3.20
CA ASP A 26 5.39 -1.91 -4.59
C ASP A 26 5.42 -0.61 -5.43
N PRO A 27 6.30 -0.51 -6.44
CA PRO A 27 6.41 0.69 -7.27
C PRO A 27 5.07 1.04 -7.94
N GLY A 28 4.22 0.05 -8.24
CA GLY A 28 2.85 0.26 -8.71
C GLY A 28 1.92 0.92 -7.68
N GLN A 29 2.20 0.76 -6.38
CA GLN A 29 1.44 1.38 -5.29
C GLN A 29 1.97 2.75 -4.89
N THR A 30 3.21 3.10 -5.27
CA THR A 30 3.83 4.40 -4.92
C THR A 30 2.96 5.58 -5.32
N ALA A 31 2.39 5.57 -6.52
CA ALA A 31 1.49 6.63 -7.00
C ALA A 31 0.09 6.61 -6.33
N ARG A 32 -0.28 5.51 -5.67
CA ARG A 32 -1.56 5.37 -4.95
C ARG A 32 -1.46 5.78 -3.49
N GLN A 33 -0.25 5.91 -2.97
CA GLN A 33 -0.06 6.42 -1.61
C GLN A 33 -0.57 7.86 -1.54
N PRO A 34 -1.33 8.22 -0.50
CA PRO A 34 -1.94 9.54 -0.39
C PRO A 34 -0.91 10.67 -0.18
N GLY A 35 0.37 10.33 0.05
CA GLY A 35 1.46 11.27 0.29
C GLY A 35 1.49 11.76 1.74
N SER A 36 2.32 12.78 2.00
CA SER A 36 2.45 13.36 3.34
C SER A 36 1.13 13.97 3.85
N ALA A 37 0.99 14.10 5.17
CA ALA A 37 -0.18 14.74 5.77
C ALA A 37 -0.39 16.18 5.24
N TRP A 38 0.70 16.92 4.99
CA TRP A 38 0.64 18.26 4.41
C TRP A 38 0.14 18.26 2.97
N SER A 39 0.67 17.37 2.11
CA SER A 39 0.22 17.25 0.72
C SER A 39 -1.27 16.86 0.62
N GLN A 40 -1.72 15.98 1.51
CA GLN A 40 -3.13 15.59 1.62
C GLN A 40 -4.02 16.77 2.06
N ASP A 41 -3.59 17.52 3.09
CA ASP A 41 -4.32 18.68 3.59
C ASP A 41 -4.39 19.79 2.55
N HIS A 42 -3.29 20.07 1.85
CA HIS A 42 -3.23 21.04 0.76
C HIS A 42 -4.20 20.69 -0.37
N ARG A 43 -4.23 19.42 -0.82
CA ARG A 43 -5.19 18.97 -1.85
C ARG A 43 -6.65 19.11 -1.39
N ARG A 44 -6.92 18.89 -0.10
CA ARG A 44 -8.25 19.09 0.50
C ARG A 44 -8.65 20.56 0.50
N GLN A 45 -7.76 21.46 0.94
CA GLN A 45 -8.02 22.89 0.94
C GLN A 45 -8.29 23.42 -0.48
N MET A 46 -7.47 23.02 -1.46
CA MET A 46 -7.65 23.39 -2.87
C MET A 46 -8.97 22.90 -3.49
N THR A 47 -9.55 21.83 -2.94
CA THR A 47 -10.84 21.27 -3.38
C THR A 47 -12.02 21.72 -2.51
N GLY A 48 -11.81 22.71 -1.64
CA GLY A 48 -12.85 23.24 -0.74
C GLY A 48 -13.26 22.29 0.38
N ARG A 49 -12.48 21.24 0.65
CA ARG A 49 -12.73 20.28 1.73
C ARG A 49 -12.15 20.80 3.04
N ARG A 50 -12.78 20.41 4.15
CA ARG A 50 -12.28 20.67 5.50
C ARG A 50 -10.89 20.05 5.70
N SER A 51 -10.06 20.69 6.54
CA SER A 51 -8.73 20.20 6.91
C SER A 51 -8.74 18.72 7.32
N LEU A 52 -7.64 18.02 7.02
CA LEU A 52 -7.39 16.62 7.34
C LEU A 52 -7.63 16.31 8.82
N MET A 53 -7.21 17.21 9.73
CA MET A 53 -7.45 17.04 11.17
C MET A 53 -8.95 17.05 11.50
N ASN A 54 -9.70 18.00 10.96
CA ASN A 54 -11.15 18.11 11.20
C ASN A 54 -11.89 16.90 10.60
N ALA A 55 -11.49 16.45 9.41
CA ALA A 55 -12.04 15.26 8.77
C ALA A 55 -11.80 13.98 9.61
N ARG A 56 -10.66 13.89 10.30
CA ARG A 56 -10.36 12.78 11.23
C ARG A 56 -11.16 12.88 12.52
N ALA A 57 -11.30 14.09 13.08
CA ALA A 57 -12.06 14.33 14.31
C ALA A 57 -13.56 14.03 14.16
N GLY A 58 -14.12 14.17 12.95
CA GLY A 58 -15.52 13.81 12.66
C GLY A 58 -15.82 12.30 12.67
N ARG A 59 -14.79 11.44 12.72
CA ARG A 59 -14.94 9.98 12.79
C ARG A 59 -14.81 9.42 14.21
N SER A 60 -14.63 10.27 15.21
CA SER A 60 -14.62 9.84 16.61
C SER A 60 -16.00 9.26 16.97
N PRO A 61 -16.07 8.03 17.53
CA PRO A 61 -17.33 7.44 17.98
C PRO A 61 -17.91 8.16 19.21
N TRP A 62 -17.13 8.99 19.89
CA TRP A 62 -17.54 9.74 21.08
C TRP A 62 -18.10 11.12 20.74
N ARG A 63 -18.83 11.24 19.63
CA ARG A 63 -19.62 12.41 19.26
C ARG A 63 -21.11 12.16 19.44
#